data_AF-X1QIX6-F1
#
_entry.id   AF-X1QIX6-F1
#
_cell.length_a   1.000
_cell.length_b   1.000
_cell.length_c   1.000
_cell.angle_alpha   90.00
_cell.angle_beta   90.00
_cell.angle_gamma   90.00
#
_symmetry.space_group_name_H-M   'P 1'
#
loop_
_entity.id
_entity.type
_entity.pdbx_description
1 polymer ?
#
loop_
_entity_poly.entity_id
_entity_poly.type
_entity_poly.pdbx_seq_one_letter_code
_entity_poly.pdbx_strand_id
1 'polypeptide(L)'
;MDKKEYKAMAENILRCLEECFKDNELYISAYDADTEHIEGATYIWRYDELKELLSAEEFHQLSESYFILPEGNFEAVIHLVRKNDNPLRDIEEKLLAIRNQRIQPDKDNKTLCGINALVAIALLQAARFLGKPELEARAVQIIKSLLERFWDGKTLAHSLANGITQKQNFLFDGACMLIGITMLYENDESWYIPMRAMSEYVKSFQEGEKWDEYPVLKKHSRANLRFHFVQ
;
A
#
# COMPACT_ATOMS: atom_id res chain seq x y z
N MET A 1 -18.44 -2.50 17.32
CA MET A 1 -16.98 -2.64 17.36
C MET A 1 -16.42 -1.78 18.49
N ASP A 2 -15.76 -2.41 19.46
CA ASP A 2 -15.12 -1.76 20.63
C ASP A 2 -13.85 -1.01 20.19
N LYS A 3 -13.45 0.05 20.91
CA LYS A 3 -12.19 0.79 20.68
C LYS A 3 -10.96 -0.13 20.68
N LYS A 4 -11.02 -1.24 21.43
CA LYS A 4 -9.96 -2.26 21.46
C LYS A 4 -9.82 -3.02 20.14
N GLU A 5 -10.93 -3.31 19.46
CA GLU A 5 -10.92 -4.04 18.18
C GLU A 5 -10.33 -3.18 17.07
N TYR A 6 -10.66 -1.87 17.03
CA TYR A 6 -10.03 -0.92 16.10
C TYR A 6 -8.52 -0.81 16.31
N LYS A 7 -8.08 -0.75 17.58
CA LYS A 7 -6.65 -0.73 17.91
C LYS A 7 -5.94 -1.98 17.39
N ALA A 8 -6.49 -3.16 17.67
CA ALA A 8 -5.92 -4.42 17.21
C ALA A 8 -5.87 -4.49 15.68
N MET A 9 -6.91 -4.02 14.98
CA MET A 9 -6.92 -3.95 13.53
C MET A 9 -5.82 -3.02 12.99
N ALA A 10 -5.67 -1.82 13.55
CA ALA A 10 -4.61 -0.89 13.16
C ALA A 10 -3.21 -1.49 13.37
N GLU A 11 -2.98 -2.18 14.50
CA GLU A 11 -1.72 -2.88 14.77
C GLU A 11 -1.46 -4.02 13.78
N ASN A 12 -2.49 -4.77 13.39
CA ASN A 12 -2.38 -5.82 12.36
C ASN A 12 -2.06 -5.25 10.97
N ILE A 13 -2.65 -4.11 10.59
CA ILE A 13 -2.35 -3.43 9.32
C ILE A 13 -0.89 -2.94 9.32
N LEU A 14 -0.42 -2.34 10.42
CA LEU A 14 0.97 -1.92 10.56
C LEU A 14 1.95 -3.09 10.44
N ARG A 15 1.61 -4.23 11.07
CA ARG A 15 2.39 -5.46 10.95
C ARG A 15 2.43 -5.93 9.49
N CYS A 16 1.29 -5.97 8.81
CA CYS A 16 1.21 -6.37 7.40
C CYS A 16 2.04 -5.45 6.50
N LEU A 17 1.97 -4.12 6.69
CA LEU A 17 2.80 -3.18 5.95
C LEU A 17 4.29 -3.50 6.11
N GLU A 18 4.75 -3.77 7.33
CA GLU A 18 6.17 -4.06 7.57
C GLU A 18 6.62 -5.44 7.09
N GLU A 19 5.82 -6.47 7.31
CA GLU A 19 6.19 -7.85 6.96
C GLU A 19 6.05 -8.12 5.46
N CYS A 20 5.06 -7.51 4.80
CA CYS A 20 4.73 -7.80 3.42
C CYS A 20 5.23 -6.73 2.45
N PHE A 21 5.13 -5.44 2.77
CA PHE A 21 5.34 -4.38 1.77
C PHE A 21 6.65 -3.63 1.92
N LYS A 22 7.33 -3.73 3.07
CA LYS A 22 8.60 -3.04 3.27
C LYS A 22 9.67 -3.59 2.34
N ASP A 23 10.34 -2.68 1.65
CA ASP A 23 11.59 -2.91 0.94
C ASP A 23 12.60 -1.81 1.30
N ASN A 24 13.56 -2.18 2.15
CA ASN A 24 14.51 -1.25 2.79
C ASN A 24 13.81 -0.14 3.60
N GLU A 25 13.95 1.12 3.16
CA GLU A 25 13.40 2.31 3.83
C GLU A 25 12.00 2.69 3.31
N LEU A 26 11.56 2.06 2.21
CA LEU A 26 10.31 2.37 1.51
C LEU A 26 9.47 1.11 1.36
N TYR A 27 8.34 1.23 0.67
CA TYR A 27 7.35 0.18 0.48
C TYR A 27 7.07 -0.04 -1.01
N ILE A 28 6.97 -1.31 -1.39
CA ILE A 28 6.53 -1.72 -2.73
C ILE A 28 5.03 -1.48 -2.90
N SER A 29 4.58 -1.31 -4.13
CA SER A 29 3.17 -1.02 -4.42
C SER A 29 2.28 -2.25 -4.53
N ALA A 30 2.83 -3.41 -4.90
CA ALA A 30 2.03 -4.62 -5.18
C ALA A 30 2.86 -5.90 -5.19
N TYR A 31 2.14 -7.03 -5.14
CA TYR A 31 2.61 -8.36 -5.51
C TYR A 31 1.94 -8.77 -6.82
N ASP A 32 2.61 -9.63 -7.59
CA ASP A 32 1.96 -10.33 -8.69
C ASP A 32 0.82 -11.20 -8.13
N ALA A 33 -0.29 -11.26 -8.87
CA ALA A 33 -1.38 -12.15 -8.54
C ALA A 33 -1.04 -13.60 -8.88
N ASP A 34 -0.11 -13.82 -9.81
CA ASP A 34 0.32 -15.13 -10.28
C ASP A 34 1.45 -15.70 -9.40
N THR A 35 1.37 -16.98 -9.08
CA THR A 35 2.49 -17.77 -8.57
C THR A 35 2.54 -19.10 -9.33
N GLU A 36 3.64 -19.36 -10.03
CA GLU A 36 3.81 -20.57 -10.88
C GLU A 36 2.70 -20.79 -11.94
N HIS A 37 2.24 -19.72 -12.58
CA HIS A 37 1.14 -19.71 -13.56
C HIS A 37 -0.24 -20.01 -12.97
N ILE A 38 -0.39 -19.86 -11.65
CA ILE A 38 -1.63 -20.08 -10.92
C ILE A 38 -1.94 -18.82 -10.12
N GLU A 39 -3.02 -18.14 -10.50
CA GLU A 39 -3.50 -16.95 -9.81
C GLU A 39 -3.88 -17.29 -8.35
N GLY A 40 -3.29 -16.56 -7.41
CA GLY A 40 -3.59 -16.68 -5.99
C GLY A 40 -3.12 -17.96 -5.31
N ALA A 41 -2.23 -18.75 -5.92
CA ALA A 41 -1.82 -20.08 -5.43
C ALA A 41 -1.38 -20.08 -3.95
N THR A 42 -0.69 -19.02 -3.52
CA THR A 42 -0.26 -18.89 -2.11
C THR A 42 -1.44 -18.73 -1.14
N TYR A 43 -2.58 -18.16 -1.56
CA TYR A 43 -3.71 -17.80 -0.69
C TYR A 43 -4.85 -18.83 -0.64
N ILE A 44 -4.84 -19.81 -1.56
CA ILE A 44 -5.89 -20.83 -1.67
C ILE A 44 -5.54 -22.12 -0.92
N TRP A 45 -6.56 -22.87 -0.50
CA TRP A 45 -6.40 -24.09 0.29
C TRP A 45 -7.30 -25.20 -0.25
N ARG A 46 -6.85 -26.45 -0.17
CA ARG A 46 -7.75 -27.59 -0.40
C ARG A 46 -8.53 -27.92 0.87
N TYR A 47 -9.77 -28.39 0.73
CA TYR A 47 -10.59 -28.81 1.86
C TYR A 47 -9.90 -29.89 2.71
N ASP A 48 -9.40 -30.95 2.06
CA ASP A 48 -8.72 -32.04 2.77
C ASP A 48 -7.40 -31.58 3.40
N GLU A 49 -6.69 -30.65 2.75
CA GLU A 49 -5.46 -30.07 3.29
C GLU A 49 -5.73 -29.36 4.62
N LEU A 50 -6.76 -28.51 4.69
CA LEU A 50 -7.15 -27.86 5.95
C LEU A 50 -7.53 -28.89 7.02
N LYS A 51 -8.19 -29.98 6.64
CA LYS A 51 -8.60 -31.06 7.54
C LYS A 51 -7.43 -31.88 8.07
N GLU A 52 -6.35 -32.01 7.30
CA GLU A 52 -5.13 -32.69 7.71
C GLU A 52 -4.23 -31.80 8.58
N LEU A 53 -4.16 -30.49 8.28
CA LEU A 53 -3.33 -29.53 9.00
C LEU A 53 -3.89 -29.15 10.38
N LEU A 54 -5.21 -29.20 10.53
CA LEU A 54 -5.92 -28.79 11.73
C LEU A 54 -6.46 -30.00 12.49
N SER A 55 -6.46 -29.91 13.82
CA SER A 55 -7.22 -30.86 14.63
C SER A 55 -8.72 -30.75 14.33
N ALA A 56 -9.50 -31.76 14.68
CA ALA A 56 -10.95 -31.76 14.46
C ALA A 56 -11.65 -30.54 15.10
N GLU A 57 -11.17 -30.11 16.28
CA GLU A 57 -11.68 -28.94 16.99
C GLU A 57 -11.29 -27.64 16.27
N GLU A 58 -10.02 -27.47 15.90
CA GLU A 58 -9.55 -26.29 15.14
C GLU A 58 -10.30 -26.16 13.80
N PHE A 59 -10.48 -27.28 13.08
CA PHE A 59 -11.21 -27.29 11.81
C PHE A 59 -12.69 -26.91 11.98
N HIS A 60 -13.32 -27.37 13.07
CA HIS A 60 -14.69 -26.99 13.40
C HIS A 60 -14.80 -25.48 13.66
N GLN A 61 -13.94 -24.94 14.53
CA GLN A 61 -13.88 -23.51 14.85
C GLN A 61 -13.62 -22.65 13.61
N LEU A 62 -12.70 -23.08 12.73
CA LEU A 62 -12.46 -22.42 11.45
C LEU A 62 -13.72 -22.41 10.59
N SER A 63 -14.44 -23.53 10.50
CA SER A 63 -15.65 -23.66 9.69
C SER A 63 -16.82 -22.81 10.20
N GLU A 64 -16.88 -22.51 11.50
CA GLU A 64 -17.86 -21.57 12.07
C GLU A 64 -17.57 -20.11 11.70
N SER A 65 -16.30 -19.77 11.51
CA SER A 65 -15.86 -18.38 11.28
C SER A 65 -15.53 -18.06 9.82
N TYR A 66 -15.33 -19.09 8.98
CA TYR A 66 -14.98 -18.97 7.56
C TYR A 66 -15.90 -19.82 6.67
N PHE A 67 -16.02 -19.42 5.39
CA PHE A 67 -16.64 -20.23 4.36
C PHE A 67 -15.73 -21.38 3.93
N ILE A 68 -15.86 -22.51 4.63
CA ILE A 68 -15.15 -23.76 4.36
C ILE A 68 -16.14 -24.76 3.75
N LEU A 69 -16.10 -24.93 2.44
CA LEU A 69 -16.97 -25.84 1.68
C LEU A 69 -16.12 -26.93 0.99
N PRO A 70 -16.54 -28.21 1.00
CA PRO A 70 -15.84 -29.27 0.28
C PRO A 70 -15.65 -28.97 -1.21
N GLU A 71 -16.63 -28.32 -1.84
CA GLU A 71 -16.64 -27.88 -3.23
C GLU A 71 -15.83 -26.60 -3.47
N GLY A 72 -15.24 -25.99 -2.44
CA GLY A 72 -14.53 -24.71 -2.52
C GLY A 72 -15.46 -23.50 -2.68
N ASN A 73 -14.86 -22.31 -2.70
CA ASN A 73 -15.54 -21.03 -2.98
C ASN A 73 -14.84 -20.22 -4.08
N PHE A 74 -13.74 -20.73 -4.63
CA PHE A 74 -12.98 -20.17 -5.72
C PHE A 74 -12.41 -21.33 -6.54
N GLU A 75 -12.86 -21.54 -7.78
CA GLU A 75 -12.32 -22.59 -8.68
C GLU A 75 -12.10 -23.99 -8.04
N ALA A 76 -13.06 -24.46 -7.24
CA ALA A 76 -13.00 -25.72 -6.50
C ALA A 76 -11.95 -25.80 -5.37
N VAL A 77 -11.32 -24.68 -5.01
CA VAL A 77 -10.47 -24.50 -3.83
C VAL A 77 -11.07 -23.48 -2.86
N ILE A 78 -10.48 -23.35 -1.68
CA ILE A 78 -10.95 -22.48 -0.61
C ILE A 78 -10.05 -21.24 -0.55
N HIS A 79 -10.63 -20.09 -0.86
CA HIS A 79 -10.14 -18.79 -0.43
C HIS A 79 -10.75 -18.45 0.94
N LEU A 80 -9.94 -18.14 1.94
CA LEU A 80 -10.43 -17.91 3.31
C LEU A 80 -11.21 -16.60 3.43
N VAL A 81 -12.54 -16.70 3.29
CA VAL A 81 -13.48 -15.58 3.46
C VAL A 81 -14.19 -15.70 4.81
N ARG A 82 -14.09 -14.67 5.65
CA ARG A 82 -14.73 -14.62 6.97
C ARG A 82 -16.26 -14.51 6.86
N LYS A 83 -16.95 -15.24 7.74
CA LYS A 83 -18.40 -15.14 8.00
C LYS A 83 -18.70 -14.15 9.12
N ASN A 84 -17.78 -14.02 10.07
CA ASN A 84 -17.90 -13.21 11.27
C ASN A 84 -16.52 -12.79 11.79
N ASP A 85 -16.52 -11.93 12.81
CA ASP A 85 -15.31 -11.36 13.42
C ASP A 85 -14.81 -12.16 14.64
N ASN A 86 -15.22 -13.43 14.81
CA ASN A 86 -14.75 -14.24 15.92
C ASN A 86 -13.22 -14.40 15.84
N PRO A 87 -12.48 -14.12 16.93
CA PRO A 87 -11.03 -14.19 16.91
C PRO A 87 -10.59 -15.66 16.86
N LEU A 88 -9.74 -16.01 15.89
CA LEU A 88 -9.17 -17.35 15.73
C LEU A 88 -7.64 -17.26 15.63
N ARG A 89 -7.02 -16.40 16.46
CA ARG A 89 -5.61 -16.00 16.33
C ARG A 89 -4.68 -17.19 16.19
N ASP A 90 -4.79 -18.19 17.05
CA ASP A 90 -3.88 -19.35 17.04
C ASP A 90 -4.00 -20.16 15.73
N ILE A 91 -5.22 -20.32 15.20
CA ILE A 91 -5.47 -21.02 13.93
C ILE A 91 -4.98 -20.17 12.76
N GLU A 92 -5.28 -18.87 12.76
CA GLU A 92 -4.82 -17.92 11.73
C GLU A 92 -3.30 -17.83 11.68
N GLU A 93 -2.62 -17.77 12.82
CA GLU A 93 -1.17 -17.77 12.93
C GLU A 93 -0.56 -19.09 12.45
N LYS A 94 -1.17 -20.23 12.78
CA LYS A 94 -0.76 -21.55 12.28
C LYS A 94 -0.87 -21.65 10.76
N LEU A 95 -2.01 -21.24 10.18
CA LEU A 95 -2.22 -21.24 8.74
C LEU A 95 -1.30 -20.24 8.03
N LEU A 96 -1.06 -19.06 8.63
CA LEU A 96 -0.10 -18.07 8.13
C LEU A 96 1.32 -18.66 8.09
N ALA A 97 1.75 -19.34 9.15
CA ALA A 97 3.07 -19.94 9.23
C ALA A 97 3.29 -21.01 8.13
N ILE A 98 2.27 -21.80 7.83
CA ILE A 98 2.29 -22.80 6.74
C ILE A 98 2.29 -22.08 5.38
N ARG A 99 1.44 -21.07 5.20
CA ARG A 99 1.37 -20.28 3.97
C ARG A 99 2.71 -19.62 3.63
N ASN A 100 3.42 -19.12 4.62
CA ASN A 100 4.72 -18.47 4.45
C ASN A 100 5.82 -19.45 3.98
N GLN A 101 5.60 -20.77 4.04
CA GLN A 101 6.51 -21.79 3.49
C GLN A 101 6.22 -22.11 2.02
N ARG A 102 5.07 -21.67 1.48
CA ARG A 102 4.74 -21.81 0.06
C ARG A 102 5.58 -20.86 -0.78
N ILE A 103 5.67 -21.15 -2.07
CA ILE A 103 6.21 -20.20 -3.04
C ILE A 103 5.39 -18.92 -2.94
N GLN A 104 6.08 -17.79 -2.79
CA GLN A 104 5.44 -16.48 -2.67
C GLN A 104 5.36 -15.82 -4.04
N PRO A 105 4.31 -15.01 -4.30
CA PRO A 105 4.23 -14.23 -5.51
C PRO A 105 5.42 -13.29 -5.64
N ASP A 106 5.80 -13.02 -6.89
CA ASP A 106 6.84 -12.04 -7.18
C ASP A 106 6.40 -10.63 -6.74
N LYS A 107 7.37 -9.82 -6.34
CA LYS A 107 7.13 -8.43 -5.92
C LYS A 107 7.17 -7.52 -7.15
N ASP A 108 6.20 -6.59 -7.25
CA ASP A 108 6.41 -5.42 -8.09
C ASP A 108 7.41 -4.51 -7.37
N ASN A 109 8.67 -4.54 -7.81
CA ASN A 109 9.76 -3.76 -7.23
C ASN A 109 9.66 -2.25 -7.50
N LYS A 110 8.52 -1.78 -7.98
CA LYS A 110 8.23 -0.36 -8.17
C LYS A 110 7.90 0.29 -6.83
N THR A 111 8.66 1.32 -6.52
CA THR A 111 8.37 2.25 -5.43
C THR A 111 7.62 3.45 -5.99
N LEU A 112 6.43 3.74 -5.46
CA LEU A 112 5.62 4.90 -5.84
C LEU A 112 5.71 5.99 -4.78
N CYS A 113 6.00 7.23 -5.20
CA CYS A 113 6.19 8.37 -4.30
C CYS A 113 4.93 8.64 -3.46
N GLY A 114 3.78 8.82 -4.09
CA GLY A 114 2.52 9.10 -3.41
C GLY A 114 2.06 7.98 -2.47
N ILE A 115 2.25 6.71 -2.85
CA ILE A 115 1.91 5.58 -1.96
C ILE A 115 2.79 5.59 -0.71
N ASN A 116 4.10 5.80 -0.87
CA ASN A 116 5.00 5.88 0.27
C ASN A 116 4.71 7.10 1.16
N ALA A 117 4.32 8.23 0.58
CA ALA A 117 3.84 9.38 1.34
C ALA A 117 2.55 9.07 2.12
N LEU A 118 1.62 8.30 1.54
CA LEU A 118 0.44 7.81 2.24
C LEU A 118 0.80 6.85 3.39
N VAL A 119 1.80 5.98 3.21
CA VAL A 119 2.31 5.15 4.31
C VAL A 119 2.85 6.03 5.44
N ALA A 120 3.66 7.06 5.13
CA ALA A 120 4.15 7.99 6.14
C ALA A 120 3.00 8.71 6.88
N ILE A 121 1.97 9.17 6.16
CA ILE A 121 0.76 9.75 6.76
C ILE A 121 0.07 8.77 7.71
N ALA A 122 -0.11 7.52 7.28
CA ALA A 122 -0.73 6.48 8.09
C ALA A 122 0.09 6.19 9.36
N LEU A 123 1.42 6.14 9.25
CA LEU A 123 2.32 5.98 10.39
C LEU A 123 2.23 7.16 11.36
N LEU A 124 2.15 8.40 10.87
CA LEU A 124 1.98 9.59 11.72
C LEU A 124 0.65 9.57 12.48
N GLN A 125 -0.43 9.20 11.80
CA GLN A 125 -1.72 9.03 12.46
C GLN A 125 -1.65 7.92 13.51
N ALA A 126 -1.10 6.77 13.16
CA ALA A 126 -0.96 5.65 14.07
C ALA A 126 -0.05 6.00 15.27
N ALA A 127 1.01 6.78 15.09
CA ALA A 127 1.86 7.27 16.18
C ALA A 127 1.02 8.05 17.21
N ARG A 128 0.20 9.00 16.72
CA ARG A 128 -0.67 9.85 17.54
C ARG A 128 -1.75 9.07 18.25
N PHE A 129 -2.46 8.18 17.55
CA PHE A 129 -3.61 7.46 18.10
C PHE A 129 -3.24 6.24 18.95
N LEU A 130 -2.08 5.63 18.70
CA LEU A 130 -1.60 4.46 19.45
C LEU A 130 -0.58 4.82 20.54
N GLY A 131 -0.09 6.07 20.58
CA GLY A 131 0.93 6.51 21.51
C GLY A 131 2.30 5.86 21.25
N LYS A 132 2.67 5.72 19.97
CA LYS A 132 3.87 4.99 19.50
C LYS A 132 4.80 5.93 18.73
N PRO A 133 5.67 6.72 19.40
CA PRO A 133 6.54 7.71 18.75
C PRO A 133 7.52 7.11 17.74
N GLU A 134 7.85 5.82 17.85
CA GLU A 134 8.66 5.08 16.87
C GLU A 134 8.02 4.98 15.48
N LEU A 135 6.69 5.15 15.36
CA LEU A 135 6.01 5.23 14.07
C LEU A 135 6.25 6.59 13.39
N GLU A 136 6.30 7.67 14.17
CA GLU A 136 6.62 9.02 13.66
C GLU A 136 8.07 9.09 13.18
N ALA A 137 9.02 8.51 13.94
CA ALA A 137 10.41 8.42 13.50
C ALA A 137 10.57 7.70 12.15
N ARG A 138 9.78 6.66 11.90
CA ARG A 138 9.75 5.97 10.60
C ARG A 138 9.12 6.82 9.50
N ALA A 139 8.03 7.53 9.78
CA ALA A 139 7.44 8.45 8.82
C ALA A 139 8.43 9.55 8.40
N VAL A 140 9.22 10.08 9.34
CA VAL A 140 10.32 11.01 9.06
C VAL A 140 11.34 10.40 8.09
N GLN A 141 11.75 9.15 8.31
CA GLN A 141 12.69 8.45 7.43
C GLN A 141 12.13 8.27 6.01
N ILE A 142 10.85 7.91 5.89
CA ILE A 142 10.17 7.77 4.59
C ILE A 142 10.16 9.11 3.85
N ILE A 143 9.67 10.19 4.49
CA ILE A 143 9.58 11.49 3.84
C ILE A 143 10.96 12.02 3.44
N LYS A 144 12.00 11.83 4.28
CA LYS A 144 13.39 12.18 3.91
C LYS A 144 13.87 11.39 2.69
N SER A 145 13.63 10.08 2.67
CA SER A 145 13.99 9.22 1.54
C SER A 145 13.27 9.63 0.26
N LEU A 146 12.00 10.03 0.35
CA LEU A 146 11.24 10.54 -0.80
C LEU A 146 11.80 11.87 -1.31
N LEU A 147 12.11 12.82 -0.42
CA LEU A 147 12.73 14.08 -0.81
C LEU A 147 14.12 13.87 -1.44
N GLU A 148 14.92 12.94 -0.92
CA GLU A 148 16.24 12.65 -1.48
C GLU A 148 16.17 11.99 -2.87
N ARG A 149 15.26 11.04 -3.06
CA ARG A 149 15.24 10.18 -4.25
C ARG A 149 14.33 10.67 -5.36
N PHE A 150 13.26 11.41 -5.04
CA PHE A 150 12.21 11.78 -6.00
C PHE A 150 12.13 13.29 -6.26
N TRP A 151 12.68 14.14 -5.39
CA TRP A 151 12.57 15.59 -5.51
C TRP A 151 13.90 16.22 -5.96
N ASP A 152 13.88 16.95 -7.07
CA ASP A 152 15.08 17.63 -7.61
C ASP A 152 15.15 19.13 -7.26
N GLY A 153 14.29 19.61 -6.37
CA GLY A 153 14.13 21.03 -6.06
C GLY A 153 13.06 21.74 -6.89
N LYS A 154 12.54 21.11 -7.95
CA LYS A 154 11.54 21.70 -8.84
C LYS A 154 10.42 20.74 -9.25
N THR A 155 10.74 19.47 -9.46
CA THR A 155 9.81 18.42 -9.89
C THR A 155 9.90 17.22 -8.98
N LEU A 156 8.75 16.53 -8.84
CA LEU A 156 8.62 15.33 -8.02
C LEU A 156 8.36 14.14 -8.94
N ALA A 157 9.34 13.26 -9.05
CA ALA A 157 9.20 12.02 -9.80
C ALA A 157 8.13 11.11 -9.18
N HIS A 158 7.48 10.33 -10.03
CA HIS A 158 6.40 9.43 -9.63
C HIS A 158 6.89 8.13 -9.03
N SER A 159 7.83 7.49 -9.72
CA SER A 159 8.20 6.10 -9.42
C SER A 159 9.68 5.82 -9.61
N LEU A 160 10.17 4.85 -8.86
CA LEU A 160 11.49 4.26 -8.98
C LEU A 160 11.30 2.76 -9.21
N ALA A 161 11.77 2.24 -10.34
CA ALA A 161 11.72 0.82 -10.64
C ALA A 161 13.06 0.38 -11.21
N ASN A 162 13.66 -0.67 -10.65
CA ASN A 162 14.95 -1.21 -11.09
C ASN A 162 16.06 -0.14 -11.20
N GLY A 163 16.09 0.81 -10.26
CA GLY A 163 17.05 1.92 -10.25
C GLY A 163 16.75 3.06 -11.25
N ILE A 164 15.66 2.97 -12.02
CA ILE A 164 15.28 3.99 -13.01
C ILE A 164 14.14 4.84 -12.45
N THR A 165 14.39 6.15 -12.33
CA THR A 165 13.40 7.13 -11.89
C THR A 165 12.52 7.59 -13.05
N GLN A 166 11.21 7.43 -12.92
CA GLN A 166 10.22 7.91 -13.87
C GLN A 166 9.76 9.32 -13.50
N LYS A 167 10.15 10.29 -14.33
CA LYS A 167 10.01 11.74 -14.05
C LYS A 167 8.66 12.33 -14.46
N GLN A 168 7.62 11.51 -14.57
CA GLN A 168 6.27 12.06 -14.70
C GLN A 168 5.87 12.70 -13.36
N ASN A 169 5.13 13.80 -13.46
CA ASN A 169 4.74 14.61 -12.32
C ASN A 169 3.22 14.51 -12.17
N PHE A 170 2.78 14.13 -10.99
CA PHE A 170 1.37 13.93 -10.68
C PHE A 170 0.97 14.78 -9.47
N LEU A 171 -0.23 15.38 -9.55
CA LEU A 171 -0.78 16.16 -8.45
C LEU A 171 -0.98 15.26 -7.22
N PHE A 172 -1.39 14.00 -7.41
CA PHE A 172 -1.53 13.02 -6.35
C PHE A 172 -0.25 12.86 -5.50
N ASP A 173 0.92 12.68 -6.14
CA ASP A 173 2.19 12.51 -5.43
C ASP A 173 2.54 13.76 -4.62
N GLY A 174 2.40 14.94 -5.23
CA GLY A 174 2.65 16.22 -4.58
C GLY A 174 1.70 16.48 -3.40
N ALA A 175 0.42 16.17 -3.56
CA ALA A 175 -0.59 16.34 -2.53
C ALA A 175 -0.33 15.43 -1.32
N CYS A 176 0.02 14.15 -1.55
CA CYS A 176 0.37 13.23 -0.47
C CYS A 176 1.64 13.69 0.25
N MET A 177 2.68 14.10 -0.48
CA MET A 177 3.89 14.67 0.12
C MET A 177 3.60 15.91 0.95
N LEU A 178 2.77 16.83 0.44
CA LEU A 178 2.40 18.05 1.15
C LEU A 178 1.67 17.75 2.46
N ILE A 179 0.74 16.79 2.47
CA ILE A 179 0.02 16.40 3.69
C ILE A 179 1.00 15.79 4.70
N GLY A 180 1.85 14.84 4.29
CA GLY A 180 2.82 14.20 5.17
C GLY A 180 3.81 15.20 5.79
N ILE A 181 4.35 16.10 4.97
CA ILE A 181 5.27 17.14 5.45
C ILE A 181 4.55 18.14 6.37
N THR A 182 3.31 18.52 6.06
CA THR A 182 2.52 19.41 6.93
C THR A 182 2.32 18.78 8.30
N MET A 183 1.99 17.48 8.36
CA MET A 183 1.84 16.77 9.63
C MET A 183 3.15 16.69 10.44
N LEU A 184 4.30 16.60 9.78
CA LEU A 184 5.61 16.67 10.46
C LEU A 184 5.89 18.09 10.97
N TYR A 185 5.56 19.10 10.17
CA TYR A 185 5.69 20.51 10.55
C TYR A 185 4.86 20.90 11.78
N GLU A 186 3.68 20.30 11.96
CA GLU A 186 2.85 20.49 13.17
C GLU A 186 3.62 20.18 14.47
N ASN A 187 4.60 19.27 14.41
CA ASN A 187 5.40 18.84 15.56
C ASN A 187 6.83 19.44 15.56
N ASP A 188 7.36 19.80 14.40
CA ASP A 188 8.75 20.26 14.23
C ASP A 188 8.85 21.31 13.11
N GLU A 189 9.10 22.57 13.51
CA GLU A 189 9.19 23.71 12.59
C GLU A 189 10.29 23.58 11.53
N SER A 190 11.27 22.69 11.71
CA SER A 190 12.35 22.45 10.73
C SER A 190 11.82 21.99 9.36
N TRP A 191 10.61 21.45 9.31
CA TRP A 191 9.92 21.05 8.08
C TRP A 191 9.30 22.20 7.29
N TYR A 192 9.38 23.45 7.78
CA TYR A 192 8.80 24.62 7.10
C TYR A 192 9.29 24.79 5.66
N ILE A 193 10.60 24.66 5.43
CA ILE A 193 11.19 24.85 4.10
C ILE A 193 10.68 23.78 3.11
N PRO A 194 10.78 22.47 3.41
CA PRO A 194 10.16 21.43 2.58
C PRO A 194 8.65 21.63 2.38
N MET A 195 7.90 22.01 3.41
CA MET A 195 6.46 22.22 3.35
C MET A 195 6.10 23.31 2.35
N ARG A 196 6.80 24.46 2.45
CA ARG A 196 6.60 25.59 1.55
C ARG A 196 6.92 25.22 0.10
N ALA A 197 8.06 24.57 -0.14
CA ALA A 197 8.46 24.14 -1.48
C ALA A 197 7.42 23.18 -2.09
N MET A 198 6.94 22.20 -1.32
CA MET A 198 5.94 21.25 -1.78
C MET A 198 4.58 21.93 -2.01
N SER A 199 4.21 22.93 -1.20
CA SER A 199 2.99 23.73 -1.41
C SER A 199 3.04 24.51 -2.73
N GLU A 200 4.19 25.12 -3.04
CA GLU A 200 4.42 25.82 -4.31
C GLU A 200 4.38 24.84 -5.50
N TYR A 201 4.97 23.64 -5.34
CA TYR A 201 4.89 22.57 -6.33
C TYR A 201 3.45 22.13 -6.60
N VAL A 202 2.65 21.84 -5.56
CA VAL A 202 1.24 21.45 -5.71
C VAL A 202 0.44 22.55 -6.41
N LYS A 203 0.64 23.83 -6.05
CA LYS A 203 -0.01 24.96 -6.71
C LYS A 203 0.32 25.08 -8.19
N SER A 204 1.45 24.54 -8.65
CA SER A 204 1.81 24.56 -10.08
C SER A 204 0.88 23.72 -10.97
N PHE A 205 0.07 22.83 -10.37
CA PHE A 205 -0.95 22.04 -11.05
C PHE A 205 -2.29 22.78 -11.19
N GLN A 206 -2.39 24.01 -10.66
CA GLN A 206 -3.60 24.83 -10.72
C GLN A 206 -3.50 25.88 -11.85
N GLU A 207 -4.51 25.95 -12.71
CA GLU A 207 -4.69 27.00 -13.72
C GLU A 207 -6.05 27.69 -13.52
N GLY A 208 -6.02 28.90 -12.96
CA GLY A 208 -7.23 29.59 -12.50
C GLY A 208 -7.91 28.82 -11.37
N GLU A 209 -9.18 28.46 -11.54
CA GLU A 209 -9.94 27.64 -10.58
C GLU A 209 -9.81 26.13 -10.82
N LYS A 210 -9.15 25.71 -11.91
CA LYS A 210 -9.06 24.30 -12.30
C LYS A 210 -7.76 23.68 -11.81
N TRP A 211 -7.85 22.45 -11.34
CA TRP A 211 -6.72 21.60 -11.00
C TRP A 211 -6.51 20.56 -12.11
N ASP A 212 -5.27 20.36 -12.53
CA ASP A 212 -4.90 19.38 -13.55
C ASP A 212 -4.03 18.30 -12.92
N GLU A 213 -4.44 17.04 -12.97
CA GLU A 213 -3.62 15.94 -12.46
C GLU A 213 -2.34 15.73 -13.30
N TYR A 214 -2.39 16.10 -14.60
CA TYR A 214 -1.37 15.73 -15.59
C TYR A 214 -0.98 16.91 -16.51
N PRO A 215 -0.38 18.00 -16.00
CA PRO A 215 -0.19 19.23 -16.76
C PRO A 215 0.75 19.09 -17.98
N VAL A 216 1.66 18.11 -17.99
CA VAL A 216 2.67 17.94 -19.06
C VAL A 216 2.09 17.23 -20.30
N LEU A 217 1.14 16.31 -20.15
CA LEU A 217 0.61 15.51 -21.27
C LEU A 217 -0.22 16.34 -22.26
N LYS A 218 -0.84 17.45 -21.80
CA LYS A 218 -1.65 18.33 -22.67
C LYS A 218 -0.84 19.15 -23.67
N LYS A 219 0.46 19.39 -23.44
CA LYS A 219 1.30 20.15 -24.37
C LYS A 219 1.67 19.36 -25.63
N HIS A 220 1.57 18.03 -25.62
CA HIS A 220 1.86 17.20 -26.79
C HIS A 220 0.61 16.73 -27.54
N SER A 221 -0.58 16.74 -26.92
CA SER A 221 -1.83 16.34 -27.60
C SER A 221 -2.47 17.45 -28.46
N ARG A 222 -1.97 18.70 -28.39
CA ARG A 222 -2.43 19.81 -29.26
C ARG A 222 -1.63 19.94 -30.56
N ALA A 223 -0.60 19.11 -30.79
CA ALA A 223 0.13 19.08 -32.03
C ALA A 223 -0.29 17.84 -32.86
N ASN A 224 -1.03 18.08 -33.94
CA ASN A 224 -1.26 17.18 -35.07
C ASN A 224 -2.14 15.94 -34.88
N LEU A 225 -3.47 16.13 -34.87
CA LEU A 225 -4.39 15.15 -35.47
C LEU A 225 -5.40 15.89 -36.37
N ARG A 226 -4.94 16.33 -37.55
CA ARG A 226 -5.83 16.53 -38.72
C ARG A 226 -5.92 15.19 -39.44
N PHE A 227 -6.88 14.35 -39.07
CA PHE A 227 -7.27 13.23 -39.92
C PHE A 227 -8.07 13.78 -41.11
N HIS A 228 -7.49 13.74 -42.30
CA HIS A 228 -8.25 13.84 -43.55
C HIS A 228 -8.93 12.49 -43.78
N PHE A 229 -10.25 12.45 -43.62
CA PHE A 229 -11.07 11.40 -44.22
C PHE A 229 -11.36 11.82 -45.67
N VAL A 230 -10.82 11.07 -46.63
CA VAL A 230 -11.30 11.07 -48.02
C VAL A 230 -12.28 9.90 -48.14
N GLN A 231 -13.46 10.20 -48.70
CA GLN A 231 -14.53 9.26 -49.00
C GLN A 231 -14.15 8.26 -50.10
#